data_AF-A0AAV9ZEX1-F1
#
_entry.id   AF-A0AAV9ZEX1-F1
#
_cell.length_a   1.000
_cell.length_b   1.000
_cell.length_c   1.000
_cell.angle_alpha   90.00
_cell.angle_beta   90.00
_cell.angle_gamma   90.00
#
_symmetry.space_group_name_H-M   'P 1'
#
loop_
_entity.id
_entity.type
_entity.pdbx_description
1 polymer ?
#
loop_
_entity_poly.entity_id
_entity_poly.type
_entity_poly.pdbx_seq_one_letter_code
_entity_poly.pdbx_strand_id
1 'polypeptide(L)' 'IARHFPAMLKALRIRIAGLPDSLPLAESDGPIHKYLGDLEIDEDEGAIFTANRQWERAFQ' A
#
# COMPACT_ATOMS: atom_id res chain seq x y z
N ILE A 1 11.96 -27.74 3.34
CA ILE A 1 11.05 -26.71 2.78
C ILE A 1 9.60 -26.91 3.24
N ALA A 2 8.98 -28.08 3.04
CA ALA A 2 7.56 -28.32 3.33
C ALA A 2 7.08 -28.09 4.80
N ARG A 3 7.90 -28.36 5.83
CA ARG A 3 7.49 -28.15 7.24
C ARG A 3 7.36 -26.70 7.68
N HIS A 4 8.03 -25.77 6.99
CA HIS A 4 8.05 -24.35 7.37
C HIS A 4 6.92 -23.56 6.71
N PHE A 5 6.38 -24.06 5.60
CA PHE A 5 5.32 -23.40 4.85
C PHE A 5 4.03 -23.21 5.66
N PRO A 6 3.52 -24.21 6.41
CA PRO A 6 2.34 -24.01 7.26
C PRO A 6 2.56 -22.98 8.37
N ALA A 7 3.77 -22.95 8.95
CA ALA A 7 4.13 -21.98 9.99
C ALA A 7 4.19 -20.55 9.43
N MET A 8 4.74 -20.39 8.22
CA MET A 8 4.78 -19.11 7.51
C MET A 8 3.38 -18.61 7.16
N LEU A 9 2.48 -19.48 6.67
CA LEU A 9 1.09 -19.11 6.40
C LEU A 9 0.35 -18.70 7.68
N LYS A 10 0.59 -19.39 8.80
CA LYS A 10 0.02 -19.02 10.09
C LYS A 10 0.52 -17.65 10.55
N ALA A 11 1.81 -17.38 10.43
CA ALA A 11 2.39 -16.07 10.76
C ALA A 11 1.81 -14.96 9.87
N LEU A 12 1.65 -15.21 8.57
CA LEU A 12 1.07 -14.27 7.63
C LEU A 12 -0.39 -13.94 7.99
N ARG A 13 -1.21 -14.95 8.31
CA ARG A 13 -2.60 -14.73 8.74
C ARG A 13 -2.71 -13.86 10.00
N ILE A 14 -1.86 -14.11 10.99
CA ILE A 14 -1.83 -13.30 12.22
C ILE A 14 -1.45 -11.85 11.90
N ARG A 15 -0.51 -11.64 10.98
CA ARG A 15 -0.10 -10.30 10.55
C ARG A 15 -1.21 -9.57 9.80
N ILE A 16 -1.88 -10.24 8.87
CA ILE A 16 -3.01 -9.67 8.12
C ILE A 16 -4.15 -9.30 9.08
N ALA A 17 -4.49 -10.17 10.04
CA ALA A 17 -5.53 -9.90 11.03
C ALA A 17 -5.18 -8.76 12.00
N GLY A 18 -3.91 -8.39 12.13
CA GLY A 18 -3.45 -7.27 12.93
C GLY A 18 -3.26 -5.98 12.13
N LEU A 19 -3.57 -5.97 10.84
CA LEU A 19 -3.55 -4.76 10.04
C LEU A 19 -4.72 -3.86 10.46
N PRO A 20 -4.53 -2.53 10.50
CA PRO A 20 -5.62 -1.62 10.81
C PRO A 20 -6.63 -1.58 9.67
N ASP A 21 -7.92 -1.48 10.00
CA ASP A 21 -8.99 -1.35 9.01
C ASP A 21 -8.92 -0.02 8.24
N SER A 22 -8.09 0.92 8.69
CA SER A 22 -7.80 2.19 8.02
C SER A 22 -6.81 2.06 6.86
N LEU A 23 -6.33 0.85 6.54
CA LEU A 23 -5.48 0.69 5.37
C LEU A 23 -6.26 0.98 4.08
N PRO A 24 -5.67 1.72 3.14
CA PRO A 24 -6.33 1.98 1.86
C PRO A 24 -6.51 0.72 1.03
N LEU A 25 -7.64 0.67 0.35
CA LEU A 25 -7.97 -0.40 -0.58
C LEU A 25 -7.09 -0.33 -1.84
N ALA A 26 -6.66 -1.52 -2.30
CA ALA A 26 -5.88 -1.70 -3.52
C ALA A 26 -6.73 -2.15 -4.73
N GLU A 27 -8.06 -2.03 -4.63
CA GLU A 27 -9.00 -2.25 -5.73
C GLU A 27 -8.78 -1.22 -6.86
N SER A 28 -9.29 -1.49 -8.06
CA SER A 28 -9.08 -0.63 -9.25
C SER A 28 -9.61 0.80 -9.11
N ASP A 29 -10.56 1.03 -8.20
CA ASP A 29 -11.10 2.34 -7.83
C ASP A 29 -10.64 2.79 -6.43
N GLY A 30 -9.77 2.00 -5.78
CA GLY A 30 -9.27 2.24 -4.43
C GLY A 30 -8.17 3.31 -4.37
N PRO A 31 -7.87 3.85 -3.17
CA PRO A 31 -6.92 4.94 -2.99
C PRO A 31 -5.50 4.61 -3.49
N ILE A 32 -5.05 3.37 -3.30
CA ILE A 32 -3.72 2.94 -3.78
C ILE A 32 -3.66 3.04 -5.31
N HIS A 33 -4.66 2.53 -6.02
CA HIS A 33 -4.67 2.57 -7.48
C HIS A 33 -4.78 4.01 -7.99
N LYS A 34 -5.66 4.81 -7.37
CA LYS A 34 -5.91 6.19 -7.77
C LYS A 34 -4.72 7.13 -7.60
N TYR A 35 -3.95 7.00 -6.52
CA TYR A 35 -2.88 7.95 -6.18
C TYR A 35 -1.47 7.40 -6.44
N LEU A 36 -1.29 6.07 -6.43
CA LEU A 36 0.02 5.44 -6.61
C LEU A 36 0.08 4.55 -7.87
N GLY A 37 -1.03 4.36 -8.58
CA GLY A 37 -1.06 3.58 -9.82
C GLY A 37 -0.46 4.33 -11.01
N ASP A 38 -0.53 5.67 -10.99
CA ASP A 38 0.10 6.54 -11.97
C ASP A 38 0.91 7.62 -11.25
N LEU A 39 2.24 7.54 -11.35
CA LEU A 39 3.18 8.44 -10.70
C LEU A 39 3.59 9.55 -11.67
N GLU A 40 2.62 10.23 -12.26
CA GLU A 40 2.90 11.47 -12.98
C GLU A 40 3.55 12.45 -12.02
N ILE A 41 4.78 12.85 -12.35
CA ILE A 41 5.56 13.80 -11.56
C ILE A 41 5.14 15.19 -11.99
N ASP A 42 4.69 15.99 -11.02
CA ASP A 42 4.49 17.41 -11.23
C ASP A 42 5.88 18.06 -11.40
N GLU A 43 6.15 18.62 -12.59
CA GLU A 43 7.46 19.19 -12.93
C GLU A 43 7.76 20.45 -12.10
N ASP A 44 6.74 21.17 -11.64
CA ASP A 44 6.90 22.37 -10.82
C ASP A 44 7.17 22.02 -9.35
N GLU A 45 6.53 20.97 -8.82
CA GLU A 45 6.74 20.50 -7.44
C GLU A 45 7.95 19.56 -7.28
N GLY A 46 8.31 18.83 -8.34
CA GLY A 46 9.36 17.84 -8.36
C GLY A 46 8.94 16.47 -7.79
N ALA A 47 9.77 15.47 -8.07
CA ALA A 47 9.46 14.04 -7.83
C ALA A 47 9.22 13.70 -6.35
N ILE A 48 10.06 14.23 -5.45
CA ILE A 48 10.01 13.90 -4.02
C ILE A 48 8.72 14.44 -3.40
N PHE A 49 8.37 15.68 -3.71
CA PHE A 49 7.18 16.31 -3.17
C PHE A 49 5.91 15.66 -3.73
N THR A 50 5.89 15.40 -5.04
CA THR A 50 4.78 14.69 -5.70
C THR A 50 4.54 13.33 -5.07
N ALA A 51 5.60 12.54 -4.86
CA ALA A 51 5.50 11.21 -4.25
C ALA A 51 4.96 11.27 -2.81
N ASN A 52 5.44 12.20 -1.98
CA ASN A 52 4.93 12.39 -0.62
C ASN A 52 3.45 12.77 -0.62
N ARG A 53 3.04 13.72 -1.47
CA ARG A 53 1.65 14.16 -1.58
C ARG A 53 0.71 13.01 -1.96
N GLN A 54 1.11 12.17 -2.92
CA GLN A 54 0.31 11.01 -3.32
C GLN A 54 0.27 9.93 -2.22
N TRP A 55 1.36 9.73 -1.50
CA TRP A 55 1.41 8.84 -0.34
C TRP A 55 0.43 9.28 0.75
N GLU A 56 0.44 10.56 1.12
CA GLU A 56 -0.49 11.10 2.12
C GLU A 56 -1.94 10.92 1.68
N ARG A 57 -2.28 11.18 0.42
CA ARG A 57 -3.64 10.96 -0.11
C ARG A 57 -4.10 9.50 -0.06
N ALA A 58 -3.17 8.57 -0.22
CA ALA A 58 -3.49 7.14 -0.15
C ALA A 58 -3.72 6.68 1.30
N PHE A 59 -2.97 7.18 2.28
CA PHE A 59 -2.91 6.60 3.63
C PHE A 59 -3.55 7.45 4.76
N GLN A 60 -4.23 8.55 4.42
CA GLN A 60 -4.95 9.41 5.39
C GLN A 60 -6.21 8.77 5.99
#